data_AF-A0A940XR64-F1
#
_entry.id   AF-A0A940XR64-F1
#
_cell.length_a   1.000
_cell.length_b   1.000
_cell.length_c   1.000
_cell.angle_alpha   90.00
_cell.angle_beta   90.00
_cell.angle_gamma   90.00
#
_symmetry.space_group_name_H-M   'P 1'
#
loop_
_entity.id
_entity.type
_entity.pdbx_description
1 polymer ?
#
loop_
_entity_poly.entity_id
_entity_poly.type
_entity_poly.pdbx_seq_one_letter_code
_entity_poly.pdbx_strand_id
1 'polypeptide(L)'
;MGNTCAWPVLRTTDLAEALTLAEKLLASAFWYRPDGCYLDAWARDDDALRRLTDASPGARVRFYREGRTASTANVSLGVSDFAQASDALSTWADITRCYVLWHDLKWPAVPELGLSEEYKYAELQVACNSHTIHCDEWAAEHTVFVHARPGHDARAAWLAAQVGTRVVGPPEEGW
;
A
#
# COMPACT_ATOMS: atom_id res chain seq x y z
N MET A 1 -19.79 0.62 -7.59
CA MET A 1 -18.41 0.36 -8.04
C MET A 1 -17.90 -0.78 -7.18
N GLY A 2 -17.23 -1.78 -7.76
CA GLY A 2 -16.74 -2.92 -6.97
C GLY A 2 -15.33 -2.63 -6.48
N ASN A 3 -15.00 -3.13 -5.30
CA ASN A 3 -13.72 -2.92 -4.67
C ASN A 3 -12.61 -3.70 -5.39
N THR A 4 -11.36 -3.30 -5.18
CA THR A 4 -10.20 -4.12 -5.56
C THR A 4 -10.14 -5.40 -4.73
N CYS A 5 -9.25 -6.30 -5.11
CA CYS A 5 -8.85 -7.43 -4.29
C CYS A 5 -7.34 -7.39 -4.20
N ALA A 6 -6.78 -7.56 -3.00
CA ALA A 6 -5.38 -7.33 -2.70
C ALA A 6 -4.69 -8.65 -2.34
N TRP A 7 -3.68 -9.05 -3.10
CA TRP A 7 -2.91 -10.27 -2.82
C TRP A 7 -1.55 -9.90 -2.23
N PRO A 8 -1.19 -10.44 -1.04
CA PRO A 8 0.14 -10.22 -0.47
C PRO A 8 1.18 -10.98 -1.30
N VAL A 9 2.21 -10.27 -1.78
CA VAL A 9 3.29 -10.82 -2.61
C VAL A 9 4.65 -10.82 -1.92
N LEU A 10 4.73 -10.21 -0.72
CA LEU A 10 5.88 -10.25 0.18
C LEU A 10 5.42 -9.96 1.60
N ARG A 11 6.04 -10.65 2.57
CA ARG A 11 6.08 -10.27 3.98
C ARG A 11 7.53 -10.28 4.42
N THR A 12 7.98 -9.20 5.04
CA THR A 12 9.37 -9.07 5.47
C THR A 12 9.48 -8.12 6.66
N THR A 13 10.49 -8.31 7.50
CA THR A 13 10.83 -7.35 8.56
C THR A 13 11.76 -6.23 8.06
N ASP A 14 12.19 -6.29 6.79
CA ASP A 14 13.05 -5.29 6.16
C ASP A 14 12.21 -4.39 5.25
N LEU A 15 11.95 -3.16 5.71
CA LEU A 15 11.20 -2.17 4.91
C LEU A 15 11.92 -1.81 3.60
N ALA A 16 13.26 -1.83 3.57
CA ALA A 16 14.00 -1.53 2.34
C ALA A 16 13.79 -2.64 1.29
N GLU A 17 13.66 -3.89 1.71
CA GLU A 17 13.28 -5.00 0.83
C GLU A 17 11.86 -4.79 0.27
N ALA A 18 10.91 -4.42 1.12
CA ALA A 18 9.53 -4.14 0.70
C ALA A 18 9.44 -2.99 -0.31
N LEU A 19 10.15 -1.88 -0.07
CA LEU A 19 10.23 -0.75 -0.99
C LEU A 19 10.93 -1.13 -2.31
N THR A 20 12.03 -1.87 -2.24
CA THR A 20 12.73 -2.36 -3.45
C THR A 20 11.82 -3.24 -4.30
N LEU A 21 11.00 -4.10 -3.68
CA LEU A 21 10.03 -4.91 -4.42
C LEU A 21 8.93 -4.03 -5.03
N ALA A 22 8.43 -3.05 -4.29
CA ALA A 22 7.40 -2.13 -4.76
C ALA A 22 7.88 -1.34 -5.98
N GLU A 23 9.11 -0.83 -5.97
CA GLU A 23 9.71 -0.13 -7.11
C GLU A 23 9.76 -1.01 -8.37
N LYS A 24 10.17 -2.27 -8.24
CA LYS A 24 10.19 -3.24 -9.35
C LYS A 24 8.79 -3.54 -9.88
N LEU A 25 7.79 -3.61 -9.01
CA LEU A 25 6.39 -3.84 -9.41
C LEU A 25 5.82 -2.61 -10.14
N LEU A 26 6.11 -1.39 -9.67
CA LEU A 26 5.73 -0.16 -10.37
C LEU A 26 6.37 -0.08 -11.75
N ALA A 27 7.64 -0.49 -11.88
CA ALA A 27 8.33 -0.56 -13.17
C ALA A 27 7.72 -1.59 -14.13
N SER A 28 6.96 -2.55 -13.62
CA SER A 28 6.23 -3.55 -14.43
C SER A 28 4.86 -3.05 -14.91
N ALA A 29 4.39 -1.89 -14.42
CA ALA A 29 3.17 -1.28 -14.90
C ALA A 29 3.34 -0.83 -16.36
N PHE A 30 2.29 -1.00 -17.17
CA PHE A 30 2.26 -0.47 -18.54
C PHE A 30 2.31 1.06 -18.54
N TRP A 31 1.69 1.65 -17.52
CA TRP A 31 1.65 3.09 -17.31
C TRP A 31 1.55 3.34 -15.81
N TYR A 32 2.23 4.38 -15.32
CA TYR A 32 2.22 4.78 -13.92
C TYR A 32 2.45 6.28 -13.83
N ARG A 33 1.65 6.94 -13.00
CA ARG A 33 1.76 8.35 -12.66
C ARG A 33 2.11 8.49 -11.18
N PRO A 34 3.35 8.94 -10.86
CA PRO A 34 3.79 9.02 -9.48
C PRO A 34 3.02 10.03 -8.62
N ASP A 35 2.35 11.01 -9.24
CA ASP A 35 1.52 12.01 -8.56
C ASP A 35 0.19 11.46 -8.00
N GLY A 36 -0.18 10.24 -8.38
CA GLY A 36 -1.39 9.54 -7.92
C GLY A 36 -1.11 8.51 -6.83
N CYS A 37 -0.49 8.93 -5.73
CA CYS A 37 -0.34 8.11 -4.54
C CYS A 37 -0.47 8.88 -3.23
N TYR A 38 -0.90 8.17 -2.20
CA TYR A 38 -1.07 8.74 -0.87
C TYR A 38 -0.56 7.76 0.18
N LEU A 39 -0.02 8.33 1.25
CA LEU A 39 0.28 7.65 2.49
C LEU A 39 -0.84 7.89 3.48
N ASP A 40 -1.16 6.87 4.26
CA ASP A 40 -2.12 6.93 5.35
C ASP A 40 -1.57 6.24 6.59
N ALA A 41 -1.82 6.84 7.74
CA ALA A 41 -1.46 6.31 9.04
C ALA A 41 -2.56 6.55 10.06
N TRP A 42 -2.65 5.68 11.06
CA TRP A 42 -3.51 5.88 12.22
C TRP A 42 -2.68 6.27 13.44
N ALA A 43 -2.88 7.50 13.90
CA ALA A 43 -2.39 7.96 15.20
C ALA A 43 -3.36 7.49 16.29
N ARG A 44 -2.90 6.62 17.18
CA ARG A 44 -3.71 6.03 18.27
C ARG A 44 -3.66 6.88 19.55
N ASP A 45 -2.74 7.83 19.62
CA ASP A 45 -2.55 8.80 20.70
C ASP A 45 -1.99 10.13 20.17
N ASP A 46 -1.95 11.13 21.05
CA ASP A 46 -1.52 12.50 20.71
C ASP A 46 -0.02 12.59 20.40
N ASP A 47 0.83 11.73 20.96
CA ASP A 47 2.27 11.75 20.65
C ASP A 47 2.53 11.22 19.24
N ALA A 48 1.88 10.12 18.84
CA ALA A 48 1.93 9.61 17.49
C ALA A 48 1.40 10.64 16.49
N LEU A 49 0.27 11.31 16.80
CA LEU A 49 -0.28 12.36 15.96
C LEU A 49 0.74 13.49 15.77
N ARG A 50 1.31 14.01 16.87
CA ARG A 50 2.31 15.07 16.83
C ARG A 50 3.54 14.66 16.02
N ARG A 51 4.10 13.47 16.26
CA ARG A 51 5.27 12.96 15.54
C ARG A 51 5.02 12.84 14.04
N LEU A 52 3.83 12.38 13.62
CA LEU A 52 3.46 12.30 12.20
C LEU A 52 3.33 13.68 11.55
N THR A 53 2.68 14.64 12.22
CA THR A 53 2.51 16.00 11.68
C THR A 53 3.81 16.80 11.67
N ASP A 54 4.67 16.59 12.66
CA ASP A 54 6.00 17.23 12.73
C ASP A 54 6.91 16.69 11.62
N ALA A 55 6.85 15.38 11.34
CA ALA A 55 7.61 14.74 10.26
C ALA A 55 7.13 15.16 8.86
N SER A 56 5.84 15.45 8.70
CA SER A 56 5.23 15.71 7.40
C SER A 56 4.33 16.97 7.45
N PRO A 57 4.90 18.19 7.32
CA PRO A 57 4.14 19.45 7.40
C PRO A 57 3.01 19.61 6.36
N GLY A 58 3.00 18.81 5.29
CA GLY A 58 1.93 18.76 4.29
C GLY A 58 0.81 17.75 4.58
N ALA A 59 0.93 16.99 5.67
CA ALA A 59 -0.04 15.95 6.02
C ALA A 59 -1.37 16.55 6.47
N ARG A 60 -2.47 15.93 6.04
CA ARG A 60 -3.83 16.29 6.42
C ARG A 60 -4.29 15.36 7.53
N VAL A 61 -4.79 15.95 8.61
CA VAL A 61 -5.39 15.20 9.72
C VAL A 61 -6.90 15.11 9.50
N ARG A 62 -7.42 13.89 9.44
CA ARG A 62 -8.85 13.56 9.40
C ARG A 62 -9.20 12.76 10.66
N PHE A 63 -10.40 12.98 11.20
CA PHE A 63 -10.88 12.21 12.35
C PHE A 63 -11.96 11.24 11.89
N TYR A 64 -11.78 9.94 12.15
CA TYR A 64 -12.84 8.95 12.02
C TYR A 64 -13.15 8.38 13.41
N ARG A 65 -14.39 8.56 13.86
CA ARG A 65 -14.85 8.02 15.15
C ARG A 65 -16.16 7.30 14.96
N GLU A 66 -16.16 5.99 15.17
CA GLU A 66 -17.34 5.29 15.66
C GLU A 66 -16.91 4.24 16.70
N GLY A 67 -17.37 4.40 17.94
CA GLY A 67 -17.04 3.51 19.07
C GLY A 67 -16.07 4.11 20.09
N ARG A 68 -16.47 4.07 21.37
CA ARG A 68 -15.87 4.80 22.48
C ARG A 68 -14.66 4.05 23.06
N THR A 69 -13.44 4.52 22.77
CA THR A 69 -12.27 4.68 23.70
C THR A 69 -11.00 4.91 22.87
N ALA A 70 -10.28 6.00 23.16
CA ALA A 70 -9.13 6.57 22.42
C ALA A 70 -9.47 7.22 21.05
N SER A 71 -9.12 8.50 20.91
CA SER A 71 -9.32 9.28 19.69
C SER A 71 -8.31 8.84 18.63
N THR A 72 -8.70 7.97 17.71
CA THR A 72 -7.82 7.62 16.58
C THR A 72 -7.95 8.69 15.50
N ALA A 73 -6.83 9.31 15.12
CA ALA A 73 -6.78 10.23 13.99
C ALA A 73 -6.16 9.53 12.78
N ASN A 74 -6.76 9.74 11.61
CA ASN A 74 -6.17 9.36 10.34
C ASN A 74 -5.31 10.53 9.83
N VAL A 75 -4.07 10.26 9.49
CA VAL A 75 -3.13 11.24 8.95
C VAL A 75 -2.79 10.80 7.53
N SER A 76 -3.09 11.65 6.55
CA SER A 76 -2.86 11.37 5.13
C SER A 76 -1.86 12.33 4.53
N LEU A 77 -0.97 11.85 3.68
CA LEU A 77 0.02 12.65 2.96
C LEU A 77 -0.04 12.30 1.47
N GLY A 78 -0.33 13.28 0.62
CA GLY A 78 -0.13 13.13 -0.82
C GLY A 78 1.35 13.21 -1.13
N VAL A 79 1.87 12.27 -1.92
CA VAL A 79 3.27 12.26 -2.35
C VAL A 79 3.33 12.29 -3.88
N SER A 80 4.41 12.88 -4.40
CA SER A 80 4.54 13.22 -5.82
C SER A 80 5.45 12.27 -6.58
N ASP A 81 6.27 11.48 -5.88
CA ASP A 81 7.17 10.50 -6.45
C ASP A 81 7.52 9.38 -5.45
N PHE A 82 8.21 8.35 -5.96
CA PHE A 82 8.59 7.17 -5.20
C PHE A 82 9.61 7.45 -4.09
N ALA A 83 10.52 8.41 -4.29
CA ALA A 83 11.54 8.74 -3.28
C ALA A 83 10.87 9.42 -2.08
N GLN A 84 9.99 10.39 -2.33
CA GLN A 84 9.19 11.03 -1.29
C GLN A 84 8.31 10.02 -0.56
N ALA A 85 7.68 9.10 -1.28
CA ALA A 85 6.89 8.03 -0.69
C ALA A 85 7.72 7.15 0.24
N SER A 86 8.91 6.72 -0.20
CA SER A 86 9.83 5.86 0.54
C SER A 86 10.35 6.51 1.81
N ASP A 87 10.76 7.78 1.73
CA ASP A 87 11.26 8.55 2.87
C ASP A 87 10.17 8.77 3.93
N ALA A 88 8.97 9.17 3.49
CA ALA A 88 7.83 9.38 4.37
C ALA A 88 7.37 8.07 5.02
N LEU A 89 7.28 6.98 4.26
CA LEU A 89 6.86 5.67 4.76
C LEU A 89 7.84 5.14 5.81
N SER A 90 9.14 5.26 5.57
CA SER A 90 10.19 4.86 6.52
C SER A 90 10.06 5.63 7.84
N THR A 91 9.88 6.95 7.74
CA THR A 91 9.69 7.81 8.93
C THR A 91 8.41 7.44 9.69
N TRP A 92 7.32 7.15 8.98
CA TRP A 92 6.03 6.85 9.60
C TRP A 92 5.98 5.45 10.20
N ALA A 93 6.67 4.47 9.61
CA ALA A 93 6.80 3.12 10.13
C ALA A 93 7.50 3.05 11.49
N ASP A 94 8.39 4.00 11.80
CA ASP A 94 9.03 4.15 13.12
C ASP A 94 8.11 4.78 14.18
N ILE A 95 6.97 5.32 13.76
CA ILE A 95 6.00 5.99 14.64
C ILE A 95 4.79 5.09 14.89
N THR A 96 4.21 4.54 13.82
CA THR A 96 2.96 3.76 13.88
C THR A 96 2.86 2.83 12.67
N ARG A 97 1.71 2.16 12.57
CA ARG A 97 1.32 1.41 11.38
C ARG A 97 0.79 2.37 10.33
N CYS A 98 1.23 2.18 9.11
CA CYS A 98 0.92 3.06 7.99
C CYS A 98 0.97 2.27 6.69
N TYR A 99 0.43 2.83 5.62
CA TYR A 99 0.63 2.29 4.30
C TYR A 99 0.83 3.41 3.28
N VAL A 100 1.42 3.05 2.15
CA VAL A 100 1.38 3.84 0.92
C VAL A 100 0.59 3.06 -0.12
N LEU A 101 -0.29 3.76 -0.85
CA LEU A 101 -1.06 3.21 -1.96
C LEU A 101 -0.77 4.00 -3.23
N TRP A 102 -0.27 3.32 -4.26
CA TRP A 102 -0.19 3.82 -5.62
C TRP A 102 -1.40 3.30 -6.40
N HIS A 103 -2.21 4.21 -6.95
CA HIS A 103 -3.48 3.85 -7.58
C HIS A 103 -3.67 4.47 -8.97
N ASP A 104 -2.80 5.40 -9.39
CA ASP A 104 -2.80 5.94 -10.75
C ASP A 104 -1.80 5.16 -11.62
N LEU A 105 -2.11 3.88 -11.84
CA LEU A 105 -1.30 2.97 -12.63
C LEU A 105 -2.16 2.03 -13.48
N LYS A 106 -1.54 1.40 -14.48
CA LYS A 106 -2.17 0.42 -15.36
C LYS A 106 -1.34 -0.85 -15.39
N TRP A 107 -1.93 -1.97 -14.99
CA TRP A 107 -1.31 -3.27 -15.17
C TRP A 107 -1.29 -3.67 -16.64
N PRO A 108 -0.19 -4.28 -17.11
CA PRO A 108 -0.04 -4.68 -18.50
C PRO A 108 -1.03 -5.77 -18.89
N ALA A 109 -1.28 -5.89 -20.19
CA ALA A 109 -1.92 -7.07 -20.74
C ALA A 109 -1.03 -8.30 -20.52
N VAL A 110 -1.68 -9.45 -20.30
CA VAL A 110 -1.04 -10.75 -20.21
C VAL A 110 -1.79 -11.70 -21.16
N PRO A 111 -1.49 -11.64 -22.48
CA PRO A 111 -2.24 -12.38 -23.49
C PRO A 111 -2.26 -13.89 -23.26
N GLU A 112 -1.18 -14.45 -22.73
CA GLU A 112 -1.05 -15.88 -22.40
C GLU A 112 -2.02 -16.33 -21.29
N LEU A 113 -2.55 -15.39 -20.50
CA LEU A 113 -3.59 -15.63 -19.49
C LEU A 113 -4.96 -15.08 -19.92
N GLY A 114 -5.09 -14.56 -21.14
CA GLY A 114 -6.32 -13.93 -21.62
C GLY A 114 -6.67 -12.61 -20.91
N LEU A 115 -5.70 -11.94 -20.30
CA LEU A 115 -5.91 -10.74 -19.50
C LEU A 115 -5.59 -9.47 -20.30
N SER A 116 -6.55 -8.58 -20.48
CA SER A 116 -6.32 -7.25 -21.06
C SER A 116 -5.65 -6.32 -20.05
N GLU A 117 -5.05 -5.22 -20.50
CA GLU A 117 -4.59 -4.15 -19.62
C GLU A 117 -5.70 -3.74 -18.64
N GLU A 118 -5.33 -3.38 -17.41
CA GLU A 118 -6.29 -3.02 -16.36
C GLU A 118 -5.84 -1.76 -15.65
N TYR A 119 -6.75 -0.80 -15.54
CA TYR A 119 -6.53 0.47 -14.87
C TYR A 119 -7.42 0.59 -13.63
N LYS A 120 -8.68 0.16 -13.75
CA LYS A 120 -9.71 0.44 -12.73
C LYS A 120 -9.41 -0.22 -11.38
N TYR A 121 -8.78 -1.38 -11.41
CA TYR A 121 -8.48 -2.18 -10.22
C TYR A 121 -6.98 -2.30 -9.96
N ALA A 122 -6.18 -1.45 -10.60
CA ALA A 122 -4.74 -1.55 -10.58
C ALA A 122 -4.19 -0.63 -9.49
N GLU A 123 -3.76 -1.23 -8.39
CA GLU A 123 -3.13 -0.51 -7.28
C GLU A 123 -1.98 -1.35 -6.73
N LEU A 124 -1.00 -0.68 -6.13
CA LEU A 124 0.09 -1.30 -5.40
C LEU A 124 0.12 -0.71 -4.01
N GLN A 125 0.27 -1.55 -2.99
CA GLN A 125 0.31 -1.10 -1.60
C GLN A 125 1.53 -1.67 -0.89
N VAL A 126 2.16 -0.85 -0.04
CA VAL A 126 3.07 -1.33 1.02
C VAL A 126 2.45 -0.96 2.36
N ALA A 127 2.07 -1.97 3.13
CA ALA A 127 1.59 -1.81 4.51
C ALA A 127 2.74 -2.07 5.48
N CYS A 128 3.02 -1.11 6.36
CA CYS A 128 4.07 -1.20 7.35
C CYS A 128 3.54 -1.64 8.71
N ASN A 129 4.29 -2.54 9.35
CA ASN A 129 3.94 -3.10 10.65
C ASN A 129 2.55 -3.76 10.65
N SER A 130 2.18 -4.39 9.54
CA SER A 130 0.84 -4.93 9.28
C SER A 130 0.87 -6.06 8.26
N HIS A 131 -0.02 -7.03 8.48
CA HIS A 131 -0.34 -8.08 7.50
C HIS A 131 -1.60 -7.82 6.69
N THR A 132 -2.33 -6.75 6.98
CA THR A 132 -3.60 -6.39 6.34
C THR A 132 -3.51 -5.05 5.63
N ILE A 133 -4.39 -4.86 4.64
CA ILE A 133 -4.41 -3.62 3.85
C ILE A 133 -4.84 -2.38 4.67
N HIS A 134 -5.53 -2.59 5.80
CA HIS A 134 -6.05 -1.51 6.66
C HIS A 134 -5.20 -1.26 7.91
N CYS A 135 -4.10 -1.98 8.12
CA CYS A 135 -3.21 -1.76 9.26
C CYS A 135 -3.91 -1.79 10.65
N ASP A 136 -4.98 -2.60 10.77
CA ASP A 136 -5.83 -2.66 11.95
C ASP A 136 -5.13 -3.27 13.17
N GLU A 137 -4.22 -4.21 12.92
CA GLU A 137 -3.42 -4.94 13.91
C GLU A 137 -1.94 -4.68 13.70
N TRP A 138 -1.15 -4.75 14.77
CA TRP A 138 0.30 -4.60 14.67
C TRP A 138 0.95 -5.94 14.34
N ALA A 139 1.88 -5.91 13.40
CA ALA A 139 2.81 -6.98 13.09
C ALA A 139 4.23 -6.42 13.01
N ALA A 140 5.24 -7.26 13.22
CA ALA A 140 6.63 -6.88 13.02
C ALA A 140 7.02 -6.79 11.53
N GLU A 141 6.21 -7.39 10.65
CA GLU A 141 6.48 -7.43 9.22
C GLU A 141 5.76 -6.29 8.46
N HIS A 142 6.34 -5.91 7.34
CA HIS A 142 5.76 -5.09 6.30
C HIS A 142 5.26 -6.02 5.17
N THR A 143 4.11 -5.69 4.60
CA THR A 143 3.47 -6.49 3.55
C THR A 143 3.32 -5.68 2.27
N VAL A 144 3.76 -6.24 1.14
CA VAL A 144 3.52 -5.68 -0.19
C VAL A 144 2.31 -6.37 -0.80
N PHE A 145 1.33 -5.60 -1.25
CA PHE A 145 0.12 -6.11 -1.91
C PHE A 145 0.03 -5.63 -3.35
N VAL A 146 -0.33 -6.55 -4.23
CA VAL A 146 -0.78 -6.24 -5.59
C VAL A 146 -2.29 -6.24 -5.60
N HIS A 147 -2.90 -5.14 -6.01
CA HIS A 147 -4.34 -5.03 -6.16
C HIS A 147 -4.73 -5.31 -7.61
N ALA A 148 -5.75 -6.15 -7.78
CA ALA A 148 -6.33 -6.44 -9.08
C ALA A 148 -7.84 -6.64 -8.94
N ARG A 149 -8.51 -6.89 -10.08
CA ARG A 149 -9.94 -7.20 -10.09
C ARG A 149 -10.20 -8.49 -9.30
N PRO A 150 -11.30 -8.58 -8.51
CA PRO A 150 -11.72 -9.84 -7.91
C PRO A 150 -11.79 -10.99 -8.93
N GLY A 151 -11.20 -12.14 -8.59
CA GLY A 151 -11.08 -13.30 -9.48
C GLY A 151 -9.93 -13.24 -10.48
N HIS A 152 -9.06 -12.23 -10.43
CA HIS A 152 -7.83 -12.13 -11.23
C HIS A 152 -6.59 -12.61 -10.46
N ASP A 153 -6.69 -13.70 -9.71
CA ASP A 153 -5.58 -14.32 -8.98
C ASP A 153 -4.36 -14.59 -9.88
N ALA A 154 -4.62 -15.00 -11.12
CA ALA A 154 -3.59 -15.24 -12.12
C ALA A 154 -2.79 -13.98 -12.48
N ARG A 155 -3.40 -12.78 -12.44
CA ARG A 155 -2.70 -11.50 -12.64
C ARG A 155 -1.74 -11.21 -11.49
N ALA A 156 -2.23 -11.33 -10.25
CA ALA A 156 -1.40 -11.07 -9.07
C ALA A 156 -0.20 -12.02 -9.01
N ALA A 157 -0.43 -13.31 -9.29
CA ALA A 157 0.63 -14.31 -9.39
C ALA A 157 1.64 -13.99 -10.51
N TRP A 158 1.15 -13.57 -11.70
CA TRP A 158 2.01 -13.20 -12.82
C TRP A 158 2.88 -11.98 -12.49
N LEU A 159 2.31 -10.94 -11.87
CA LEU A 159 3.04 -9.74 -11.46
C LEU A 159 4.11 -10.05 -10.41
N ALA A 160 3.77 -10.86 -9.40
CA ALA A 160 4.73 -11.34 -8.41
C ALA A 160 5.89 -12.10 -9.07
N ALA A 161 5.58 -12.97 -10.04
CA ALA A 161 6.60 -13.72 -10.76
C ALA A 161 7.56 -12.82 -11.58
N GLN A 162 7.09 -11.67 -12.11
CA GLN A 162 7.96 -10.73 -12.83
C GLN A 162 9.08 -10.16 -11.95
N VAL A 163 8.84 -10.08 -10.64
CA VAL A 163 9.79 -9.53 -9.66
C VAL A 163 10.44 -10.61 -8.79
N GLY A 164 10.30 -11.88 -9.17
CA GLY A 164 10.92 -13.02 -8.50
C GLY A 164 10.24 -13.46 -7.20
N THR A 165 8.98 -13.07 -6.98
CA THR A 165 8.20 -13.46 -5.80
C THR A 165 6.97 -14.28 -6.19
N ARG A 166 6.11 -14.58 -5.21
CA ARG A 166 4.83 -15.27 -5.37
C ARG A 166 3.83 -14.72 -4.38
N VAL A 167 2.55 -14.99 -4.59
CA VAL A 167 1.52 -14.71 -3.58
C VAL A 167 1.81 -15.55 -2.32
N VAL A 168 1.85 -14.89 -1.15
CA VAL A 168 2.27 -15.49 0.13
C VAL A 168 1.13 -15.68 1.14
N GLY A 169 -0.11 -15.35 0.76
CA GLY A 169 -1.27 -15.44 1.65
C GLY A 169 -2.59 -15.32 0.89
N PRO A 170 -3.73 -15.46 1.61
CA PRO A 170 -5.04 -15.25 1.01
C PRO A 170 -5.21 -13.79 0.57
N PRO A 171 -6.05 -13.53 -0.45
CA PRO A 171 -6.39 -12.16 -0.80
C PRO A 171 -7.31 -11.49 0.24
N GLU A 172 -7.29 -10.16 0.25
CA GLU A 172 -8.17 -9.30 1.02
C GLU A 172 -9.09 -8.49 0.10
N GLU A 173 -10.29 -8.12 0.60
CA GLU A 173 -11.18 -7.19 -0.10
C GLU A 173 -10.58 -5.78 0.00
N GLY A 174 -10.41 -5.12 -1.14
CA GLY A 174 -9.81 -3.79 -1.24
C GLY A 174 -10.79 -2.63 -1.03
N TRP A 175 -10.41 -1.46 -1.55
CA TRP A 175 -11.09 -0.17 -1.38
C TRP A 175 -12.28 0.03 -2.32
#